data_AF-A0A7S0KSM4-F1
#
_entry.id   AF-A0A7S0KSM4-F1
#
_cell.length_a   1.000
_cell.length_b   1.000
_cell.length_c   1.000
_cell.angle_alpha   90.00
_cell.angle_beta   90.00
_cell.angle_gamma   90.00
#
_symmetry.space_group_name_H-M   'P 1'
#
loop_
_entity.id
_entity.type
_entity.pdbx_description
1 polymer ?
#
loop_
_entity_poly.entity_id
_entity_poly.type
_entity_poly.pdbx_seq_one_letter_code
_entity_poly.pdbx_strand_id
1 'polypeptide(L)'
;RMQGAAQAASTAERPVAPAKRPAAPTPHNTPSANKSARKAIVKSSSLRANASGSATMAPKLVGAIDQGTTSTRFILYRVVGDGVLQPLASHQMEHKQIYPKPGWCEHDPEEIYANTLTCIASALEAVPGGATASDVACVGITNQRETTVAWSKRTGKPLHNAVVWLDMRTSDLCESLTKEVMGGDKDAFREICGLPISTYFSGVKMRWLLDNCDAVKAAASEDDLAFGTIDSWLMHKLVGEKAGTHVTDVTNASRTMLMDLRTQQWHEPTAKALGVPTRALPRIVSCAEEYGVITRGALAGVPLTGCLGDQHAATLGQRCDAGRAKNT
;
A
#
# COMPACT_ATOMS: atom_id res chain seq x y z
N ARG A 1 40.77 -65.07 11.89
CA ARG A 1 41.55 -65.10 13.16
C ARG A 1 41.80 -63.65 13.55
N MET A 2 40.90 -63.13 14.41
CA MET A 2 41.17 -62.61 15.78
C MET A 2 41.92 -61.26 15.77
N GLN A 3 41.24 -60.12 15.97
CA GLN A 3 40.75 -59.51 17.24
C GLN A 3 41.87 -58.88 18.09
N GLY A 4 41.65 -57.61 18.47
CA GLY A 4 42.44 -56.86 19.44
C GLY A 4 41.91 -55.43 19.59
N ALA A 5 40.89 -55.27 20.42
CA ALA A 5 40.29 -53.99 20.80
C ALA A 5 41.08 -53.30 21.92
N ALA A 6 41.08 -51.97 21.95
CA ALA A 6 41.32 -51.17 23.15
C ALA A 6 40.40 -49.94 23.14
N GLN A 7 39.61 -49.82 24.22
CA GLN A 7 38.69 -48.74 24.55
C GLN A 7 39.28 -47.84 25.66
N ALA A 8 38.60 -46.69 25.85
CA ALA A 8 38.59 -45.77 27.00
C ALA A 8 39.50 -44.53 26.85
N ALA A 9 39.09 -43.30 27.16
CA ALA A 9 37.81 -42.72 27.59
C ALA A 9 37.92 -41.18 27.43
N SER A 10 36.81 -40.47 27.14
CA SER A 10 36.69 -39.03 27.43
C SER A 10 35.23 -38.61 27.45
N THR A 11 34.70 -38.55 28.68
CA THR A 11 33.61 -37.72 29.23
C THR A 11 32.61 -37.08 28.26
N ALA A 12 31.37 -37.56 28.34
CA ALA A 12 30.17 -36.89 27.82
C ALA A 12 29.81 -35.68 28.69
N GLU A 13 29.76 -34.48 28.09
CA GLU A 13 29.16 -33.29 28.68
C GLU A 13 27.62 -33.41 28.68
N ARG A 14 27.02 -33.06 29.82
CA ARG A 14 25.56 -33.02 30.01
C ARG A 14 24.96 -31.84 29.23
N PRO A 15 23.77 -31.99 28.61
CA PRO A 15 23.08 -30.87 28.01
C PRO A 15 22.55 -29.91 29.09
N VAL A 16 22.92 -28.64 28.97
CA VAL A 16 22.40 -27.54 29.80
C VAL A 16 20.94 -27.28 29.40
N ALA A 17 20.03 -27.37 30.37
CA ALA A 17 18.62 -27.04 30.18
C ALA A 17 18.43 -25.54 29.86
N PRO A 18 17.51 -25.17 28.96
CA PRO A 18 17.27 -23.76 28.64
C PRO A 18 16.60 -23.06 29.83
N ALA A 19 17.11 -21.88 30.18
CA ALA A 19 16.55 -21.00 31.19
C ALA A 19 15.09 -20.64 30.84
N LYS A 20 14.19 -20.80 31.81
CA LYS A 20 12.78 -20.39 31.70
C LYS A 20 12.70 -18.88 31.42
N ARG A 21 12.08 -18.49 30.31
CA ARG A 21 11.66 -17.10 30.05
C ARG A 21 10.72 -16.63 31.18
N PRO A 22 10.85 -15.39 31.67
CA PRO A 22 9.83 -14.81 32.53
C PRO A 22 8.51 -14.67 31.76
N ALA A 23 7.41 -14.95 32.44
CA ALA A 23 6.05 -14.85 31.90
C ALA A 23 5.73 -13.42 31.47
N ALA A 24 5.00 -13.27 30.36
CA ALA A 24 4.46 -12.00 29.92
C ALA A 24 3.48 -11.43 30.96
N PRO A 25 3.46 -10.11 31.21
CA PRO A 25 2.49 -9.51 32.11
C PRO A 25 1.07 -9.66 31.52
N THR A 26 0.17 -10.21 32.33
CA THR A 26 -1.27 -10.27 32.04
C THR A 26 -1.87 -8.88 31.96
N PRO A 27 -2.74 -8.58 30.98
CA PRO A 27 -3.46 -7.32 30.94
C PRO A 27 -4.44 -7.25 32.12
N HIS A 28 -4.21 -6.28 33.00
CA HIS A 28 -5.17 -5.91 34.03
C HIS A 28 -6.43 -5.35 33.37
N ASN A 29 -7.51 -6.12 33.45
CA ASN A 29 -8.87 -5.63 33.29
C ASN A 29 -9.18 -4.65 34.43
N THR A 30 -9.48 -3.40 34.08
CA THR A 30 -10.30 -2.53 34.92
C THR A 30 -11.41 -1.92 34.08
N PRO A 31 -12.69 -2.25 34.34
CA PRO A 31 -13.84 -1.61 33.71
C PRO A 31 -14.39 -0.53 34.64
N SER A 32 -14.47 0.73 34.20
CA SER A 32 -15.52 1.69 34.60
C SER A 32 -15.29 3.07 33.97
N ALA A 33 -16.41 3.77 33.75
CA ALA A 33 -16.55 5.21 33.51
C ALA A 33 -16.52 5.72 32.06
N ASN A 34 -17.60 5.45 31.31
CA ASN A 34 -18.43 6.55 30.79
C ASN A 34 -19.81 6.03 30.31
N LYS A 35 -20.72 5.83 31.26
CA LYS A 35 -22.17 5.71 31.04
C LYS A 35 -22.82 7.02 31.46
N SER A 36 -22.90 8.00 30.56
CA SER A 36 -23.78 9.18 30.75
C SER A 36 -23.88 10.04 29.49
N ALA A 37 -24.51 9.53 28.43
CA ALA A 37 -25.13 10.37 27.40
C ALA A 37 -26.15 9.58 26.57
N ARG A 38 -27.27 9.19 27.19
CA ARG A 38 -28.50 8.81 26.47
C ARG A 38 -29.68 9.50 27.13
N LYS A 39 -30.23 10.52 26.47
CA LYS A 39 -31.67 10.75 26.22
C LYS A 39 -31.92 12.21 25.85
N ALA A 40 -32.36 12.43 24.61
CA ALA A 40 -33.52 13.27 24.34
C ALA A 40 -34.11 12.85 22.98
N ILE A 41 -35.34 12.36 23.05
CA ILE A 41 -36.21 11.97 21.95
C ILE A 41 -37.04 13.20 21.60
N VAL A 42 -37.11 13.59 20.32
CA VAL A 42 -38.27 14.34 19.81
C VAL A 42 -38.76 13.66 18.54
N LYS A 43 -39.98 13.13 18.63
CA LYS A 43 -40.78 12.63 17.52
C LYS A 43 -41.23 13.81 16.66
N SER A 44 -41.12 13.70 15.35
CA SER A 44 -42.06 14.36 14.45
C SER A 44 -42.42 13.41 13.31
N SER A 45 -43.62 13.63 12.80
CA SER A 45 -44.57 12.66 12.29
C SER A 45 -44.52 12.46 10.77
N SER A 46 -44.66 11.18 10.39
CA SER A 46 -45.39 10.66 9.22
C SER A 46 -45.69 11.60 8.03
N LEU A 47 -45.07 11.28 6.90
CA LEU A 47 -45.73 11.26 5.59
C LEU A 47 -45.43 9.90 4.95
N ARG A 48 -46.47 9.09 4.77
CA ARG A 48 -46.48 7.85 3.98
C ARG A 48 -47.36 8.05 2.76
N ALA A 49 -47.09 7.22 1.75
CA ALA A 49 -47.79 6.98 0.48
C ALA A 49 -47.32 7.91 -0.66
N ASN A 50 -46.96 7.44 -1.86
CA ASN A 50 -47.05 6.13 -2.49
C ASN A 50 -46.10 6.13 -3.70
N ALA A 51 -45.39 5.03 -3.95
CA ALA A 51 -45.12 4.53 -5.30
C ALA A 51 -44.55 3.11 -5.22
N SER A 52 -45.42 2.15 -5.49
CA SER A 52 -45.10 0.79 -5.87
C SER A 52 -44.23 0.77 -7.13
N GLY A 53 -42.97 0.43 -6.95
CA GLY A 53 -42.11 -0.10 -7.99
C GLY A 53 -41.18 -1.07 -7.29
N SER A 54 -41.26 -2.36 -7.64
CA SER A 54 -40.15 -3.27 -7.36
C SER A 54 -38.97 -2.75 -8.16
N ALA A 55 -38.24 -1.78 -7.61
CA ALA A 55 -36.89 -1.50 -8.04
C ALA A 55 -36.11 -2.76 -7.69
N THR A 56 -36.01 -3.68 -8.64
CA THR A 56 -34.88 -4.60 -8.68
C THR A 56 -33.66 -3.70 -8.66
N MET A 57 -33.12 -3.43 -7.48
CA MET A 57 -31.88 -2.67 -7.34
C MET A 57 -30.90 -3.36 -8.27
N ALA A 58 -30.45 -2.65 -9.30
CA ALA A 58 -29.47 -3.18 -10.24
C ALA A 58 -28.33 -3.79 -9.41
N PRO A 59 -27.83 -4.99 -9.77
CA PRO A 59 -26.80 -5.64 -8.98
C PRO A 59 -25.60 -4.71 -8.89
N LYS A 60 -25.28 -4.29 -7.66
CA LYS A 60 -24.18 -3.37 -7.41
C LYS A 60 -22.85 -4.00 -7.87
N LEU A 61 -22.08 -3.26 -8.64
CA LEU A 61 -20.74 -3.66 -9.09
C LEU A 61 -19.67 -3.15 -8.11
N VAL A 62 -18.55 -3.85 -8.03
CA VAL A 62 -17.34 -3.41 -7.33
C VAL A 62 -16.19 -3.37 -8.34
N GLY A 63 -15.48 -2.25 -8.39
CA GLY A 63 -14.31 -2.07 -9.25
C GLY A 63 -13.00 -2.37 -8.52
N ALA A 64 -12.01 -2.89 -9.23
CA ALA A 64 -10.65 -3.04 -8.73
C ALA A 64 -9.65 -2.51 -9.76
N ILE A 65 -8.84 -1.52 -9.37
CA ILE A 65 -7.66 -1.08 -10.11
C ILE A 65 -6.51 -1.98 -9.67
N ASP A 66 -5.89 -2.67 -10.62
CA ASP A 66 -4.71 -3.52 -10.44
C ASP A 66 -3.55 -2.91 -11.24
N GLN A 67 -2.74 -2.09 -10.57
CA GLN A 67 -1.58 -1.42 -11.15
C GLN A 67 -0.34 -2.31 -10.98
N GLY A 68 -0.12 -3.23 -11.92
CA GLY A 68 1.06 -4.10 -11.91
C GLY A 68 2.32 -3.42 -12.46
N THR A 69 3.45 -4.14 -12.43
CA THR A 69 4.73 -3.65 -12.97
C THR A 69 4.69 -3.48 -14.50
N THR A 70 4.02 -4.38 -15.22
CA THR A 70 4.02 -4.38 -16.70
C THR A 70 2.79 -3.67 -17.27
N SER A 71 1.67 -3.73 -16.55
CA SER A 71 0.38 -3.25 -17.05
C SER A 71 -0.52 -2.77 -15.94
N THR A 72 -1.41 -1.85 -16.29
CA THR A 72 -2.56 -1.46 -15.49
C THR A 72 -3.77 -2.25 -15.95
N ARG A 73 -4.57 -2.78 -15.02
CA ARG A 73 -5.84 -3.44 -15.29
C ARG A 73 -6.93 -2.83 -14.44
N PHE A 74 -8.15 -2.80 -14.97
CA PHE A 74 -9.35 -2.56 -14.17
C PHE A 74 -10.32 -3.73 -14.35
N ILE A 75 -10.83 -4.26 -13.24
CA ILE A 75 -11.74 -5.40 -13.21
C ILE A 75 -13.03 -4.98 -12.51
N LEU A 76 -14.16 -5.23 -13.15
CA LEU A 76 -15.49 -5.07 -12.57
C LEU A 76 -16.01 -6.42 -12.10
N TYR A 77 -16.45 -6.47 -10.84
CA TYR A 77 -17.05 -7.63 -10.23
C TYR A 77 -18.53 -7.38 -9.99
N ARG A 78 -19.36 -8.37 -10.30
CA ARG A 78 -20.73 -8.46 -9.82
C ARG A 78 -20.71 -9.07 -8.42
N VAL A 79 -21.43 -8.46 -7.49
CA VAL A 79 -21.69 -9.06 -6.18
C VAL A 79 -22.87 -10.01 -6.31
N VAL A 80 -22.64 -11.30 -6.05
CA VAL A 80 -23.67 -12.36 -6.10
C VAL A 80 -23.77 -13.08 -4.75
N GLY A 81 -24.98 -13.54 -4.40
CA GLY A 81 -25.24 -14.24 -3.14
C GLY A 81 -24.74 -13.45 -1.90
N ASP A 82 -24.10 -14.15 -0.97
CA ASP A 82 -23.55 -13.60 0.27
C ASP A 82 -22.20 -12.86 0.05
N GLY A 83 -22.15 -11.92 -0.90
CA GLY A 83 -20.97 -11.08 -1.13
C GLY A 83 -19.87 -11.72 -1.98
N VAL A 84 -20.18 -12.75 -2.76
CA VAL A 84 -19.22 -13.38 -3.67
C VAL A 84 -18.97 -12.45 -4.86
N LEU A 85 -17.69 -12.18 -5.14
CA LEU A 85 -17.28 -11.36 -6.27
C LEU A 85 -17.11 -12.25 -7.52
N GLN A 86 -17.96 -12.05 -8.52
CA GLN A 86 -17.86 -12.71 -9.82
C GLN A 86 -17.31 -11.71 -10.85
N PRO A 87 -16.16 -11.97 -11.51
CA PRO A 87 -15.65 -11.10 -12.56
C PRO A 87 -16.70 -10.96 -13.68
N LEU A 88 -16.99 -9.72 -14.07
CA LEU A 88 -17.99 -9.39 -15.08
C LEU A 88 -17.35 -8.83 -16.37
N ALA A 89 -16.40 -7.91 -16.21
CA ALA A 89 -15.67 -7.30 -17.31
C ALA A 89 -14.30 -6.84 -16.84
N SER A 90 -13.35 -6.70 -17.76
CA SER A 90 -12.03 -6.14 -17.46
C SER A 90 -11.39 -5.53 -18.69
N HIS A 91 -10.52 -4.55 -18.49
CA HIS A 91 -9.62 -4.05 -19.52
C HIS A 91 -8.20 -3.92 -18.95
N GLN A 92 -7.20 -4.05 -19.81
CA GLN A 92 -5.79 -4.05 -19.43
C GLN A 92 -4.96 -3.32 -20.48
N MET A 93 -4.03 -2.49 -20.02
CA MET A 93 -3.08 -1.77 -20.87
C MET A 93 -1.67 -1.88 -20.29
N GLU A 94 -0.72 -2.24 -21.15
CA GLU A 94 0.70 -2.16 -20.82
C GLU A 94 1.17 -0.70 -20.76
N HIS A 95 2.16 -0.43 -19.93
CA HIS A 95 2.88 0.85 -19.91
C HIS A 95 4.36 0.62 -20.19
N LYS A 96 5.02 1.65 -20.71
CA LYS A 96 6.40 1.57 -21.14
C LYS A 96 7.32 1.26 -19.94
N GLN A 97 8.16 0.24 -20.12
CA GLN A 97 9.27 -0.02 -19.23
C GLN A 97 10.46 0.84 -19.66
N ILE A 98 10.85 1.82 -18.84
CA ILE A 98 11.90 2.78 -19.19
C ILE A 98 13.21 2.35 -18.54
N TYR A 99 14.23 2.09 -19.35
CA TYR A 99 15.56 1.64 -18.89
C TYR A 99 16.65 2.65 -19.31
N PRO A 100 16.84 3.77 -18.56
CA PRO A 100 17.83 4.79 -18.96
C PRO A 100 19.27 4.28 -18.96
N LYS A 101 19.57 3.31 -18.07
CA LYS A 101 20.89 2.70 -17.86
C LYS A 101 20.72 1.23 -17.43
N PRO A 102 21.75 0.37 -17.58
CA PRO A 102 21.71 -0.97 -17.03
C PRO A 102 21.36 -0.99 -15.54
N GLY A 103 20.41 -1.83 -15.15
CA GLY A 103 19.93 -1.94 -13.77
C GLY A 103 18.98 -0.82 -13.32
N TRP A 104 18.70 0.18 -14.16
CA TRP A 104 17.74 1.25 -13.85
C TRP A 104 16.40 0.94 -14.52
N CYS A 105 15.31 1.05 -13.77
CA CYS A 105 13.95 0.81 -14.23
C CYS A 105 13.03 1.93 -13.73
N GLU A 106 12.33 2.54 -14.67
CA GLU A 106 11.45 3.69 -14.47
C GLU A 106 10.10 3.49 -15.16
N HIS A 107 9.06 4.10 -14.60
CA HIS A 107 7.76 4.27 -15.24
C HIS A 107 7.37 5.74 -15.30
N ASP A 108 6.64 6.15 -16.33
CA ASP A 108 6.00 7.46 -16.38
C ASP A 108 4.74 7.46 -15.48
N PRO A 109 4.68 8.27 -14.40
CA PRO A 109 3.53 8.33 -13.52
C PRO A 109 2.24 8.79 -14.22
N GLU A 110 2.33 9.65 -15.23
CA GLU A 110 1.17 10.13 -15.98
C GLU A 110 0.69 9.07 -16.99
N GLU A 111 1.57 8.24 -17.56
CA GLU A 111 1.18 7.07 -18.36
C GLU A 111 0.40 6.06 -17.51
N ILE A 112 0.89 5.76 -16.29
CA ILE A 112 0.19 4.89 -15.33
C ILE A 112 -1.23 5.43 -15.05
N TYR A 113 -1.35 6.74 -14.80
CA TYR A 113 -2.64 7.37 -14.52
C TYR A 113 -3.57 7.36 -15.75
N ALA A 114 -3.07 7.72 -16.93
CA ALA A 114 -3.83 7.69 -18.17
C ALA A 114 -4.34 6.28 -18.48
N ASN A 115 -3.48 5.26 -18.38
CA ASN A 115 -3.86 3.86 -18.55
C ASN A 115 -4.91 3.42 -17.52
N THR A 116 -4.84 3.92 -16.29
CA THR A 116 -5.87 3.67 -15.26
C THR A 116 -7.23 4.19 -15.71
N LEU A 117 -7.30 5.44 -16.19
CA LEU A 117 -8.56 6.04 -16.67
C LEU A 117 -9.13 5.29 -17.87
N THR A 118 -8.28 4.91 -18.83
CA THR A 118 -8.70 4.15 -20.01
C THR A 118 -9.21 2.76 -19.62
N CYS A 119 -8.48 2.03 -18.76
CA CYS A 119 -8.93 0.71 -18.30
C CYS A 119 -10.28 0.77 -17.58
N ILE A 120 -10.51 1.83 -16.79
CA ILE A 120 -11.80 2.05 -16.12
C ILE A 120 -12.92 2.23 -17.16
N ALA A 121 -12.75 3.14 -18.12
CA ALA A 121 -13.76 3.43 -19.12
C ALA A 121 -14.07 2.19 -19.99
N SER A 122 -13.03 1.53 -20.49
CA SER A 122 -13.19 0.36 -21.37
C SER A 122 -13.80 -0.84 -20.66
N ALA A 123 -13.54 -1.06 -19.37
CA ALA A 123 -14.19 -2.16 -18.64
C ALA A 123 -15.69 -1.90 -18.43
N LEU A 124 -16.09 -0.65 -18.18
CA LEU A 124 -17.50 -0.26 -18.05
C LEU A 124 -18.26 -0.45 -19.37
N GLU A 125 -17.64 -0.06 -20.49
CA GLU A 125 -18.17 -0.27 -21.84
C GLU A 125 -18.29 -1.75 -22.20
N ALA A 126 -17.36 -2.59 -21.72
CA ALA A 126 -17.36 -4.02 -21.95
C ALA A 126 -18.47 -4.79 -21.19
N VAL A 127 -19.15 -4.15 -20.22
CA VAL A 127 -20.31 -4.76 -19.57
C VAL A 127 -21.48 -4.83 -20.56
N PRO A 128 -22.15 -5.99 -20.73
CA PRO A 128 -23.33 -6.08 -21.59
C PRO A 128 -24.40 -5.05 -21.21
N GLY A 129 -24.76 -4.18 -22.17
CA GLY A 129 -25.69 -3.06 -21.96
C GLY A 129 -25.05 -1.74 -21.51
N GLY A 130 -23.75 -1.73 -21.24
CA GLY A 130 -22.98 -0.57 -20.76
C GLY A 130 -23.22 -0.31 -19.26
N ALA A 131 -22.15 -0.36 -18.46
CA ALA A 131 -22.20 0.07 -17.06
C ALA A 131 -21.80 1.54 -16.93
N THR A 132 -22.31 2.19 -15.89
CA THR A 132 -22.01 3.59 -15.57
C THR A 132 -21.54 3.72 -14.13
N ALA A 133 -21.08 4.92 -13.73
CA ALA A 133 -20.72 5.21 -12.35
C ALA A 133 -21.83 4.85 -11.35
N SER A 134 -23.11 5.03 -11.69
CA SER A 134 -24.23 4.71 -10.78
C SER A 134 -24.42 3.22 -10.51
N ASP A 135 -23.83 2.35 -11.33
CA ASP A 135 -23.87 0.89 -11.14
C ASP A 135 -22.75 0.40 -10.21
N VAL A 136 -21.71 1.21 -10.00
CA VAL A 136 -20.53 0.87 -9.21
C VAL A 136 -20.65 1.40 -7.78
N ALA A 137 -20.64 0.48 -6.81
CA ALA A 137 -20.76 0.83 -5.40
C ALA A 137 -19.48 1.44 -4.82
N CYS A 138 -18.33 0.90 -5.20
CA CYS A 138 -17.01 1.36 -4.76
C CYS A 138 -15.89 0.81 -5.65
N VAL A 139 -14.70 1.39 -5.49
CA VAL A 139 -13.47 0.95 -6.13
C VAL A 139 -12.40 0.65 -5.08
N GLY A 140 -11.66 -0.44 -5.28
CA GLY A 140 -10.42 -0.75 -4.57
C GLY A 140 -9.17 -0.54 -5.46
N ILE A 141 -8.03 -0.24 -4.85
CA ILE A 141 -6.73 -0.14 -5.50
C ILE A 141 -5.81 -1.24 -4.99
N THR A 142 -5.14 -1.90 -5.91
CA THR A 142 -3.96 -2.71 -5.65
C THR A 142 -2.85 -2.35 -6.62
N ASN A 143 -1.61 -2.42 -6.16
CA ASN A 143 -0.48 -1.87 -6.90
C ASN A 143 0.82 -2.64 -6.68
N GLN A 144 1.74 -2.53 -7.65
CA GLN A 144 3.15 -2.86 -7.46
C GLN A 144 3.66 -2.04 -6.28
N ARG A 145 4.21 -2.74 -5.30
CA ARG A 145 4.72 -2.14 -4.08
C ARG A 145 6.10 -1.53 -4.34
N GLU A 146 6.58 -0.76 -3.36
CA GLU A 146 7.88 -0.09 -3.32
C GLU A 146 8.17 0.99 -4.38
N THR A 147 7.67 0.86 -5.61
CA THR A 147 7.82 1.84 -6.70
C THR A 147 7.43 3.24 -6.21
N THR A 148 8.34 4.20 -6.36
CA THR A 148 8.28 5.50 -5.68
C THR A 148 8.04 6.63 -6.66
N VAL A 149 7.05 7.48 -6.38
CA VAL A 149 6.70 8.68 -7.14
C VAL A 149 7.00 9.92 -6.30
N ALA A 150 7.53 10.97 -6.95
CA ALA A 150 7.68 12.31 -6.40
C ALA A 150 6.87 13.30 -7.25
N TRP A 151 6.03 14.11 -6.61
CA TRP A 151 5.22 15.12 -7.30
C TRP A 151 5.13 16.42 -6.51
N SER A 152 4.74 17.51 -7.19
CA SER A 152 4.45 18.80 -6.55
C SER A 152 3.02 18.81 -6.01
N LYS A 153 2.86 19.12 -4.71
CA LYS A 153 1.57 19.27 -4.01
C LYS A 153 0.71 20.36 -4.66
N ARG A 154 1.34 21.43 -5.14
CA ARG A 154 0.70 22.61 -5.73
C ARG A 154 0.20 22.37 -7.15
N THR A 155 0.94 21.59 -7.94
CA THR A 155 0.64 21.40 -9.37
C THR A 155 0.07 20.03 -9.70
N GLY A 156 0.20 19.05 -8.80
CA GLY A 156 -0.20 17.66 -9.03
C GLY A 156 0.60 16.94 -10.11
N LYS A 157 1.75 17.52 -10.53
CA LYS A 157 2.61 16.98 -11.61
C LYS A 157 3.80 16.22 -11.06
N PRO A 158 4.22 15.11 -11.72
CA PRO A 158 5.41 14.38 -11.33
C PRO A 158 6.66 15.26 -11.52
N LEU A 159 7.61 15.13 -10.60
CA LEU A 159 8.89 15.84 -10.61
C LEU A 159 10.01 14.99 -11.24
N HIS A 160 9.74 13.69 -11.43
CA HIS A 160 10.61 12.70 -12.04
C HIS A 160 9.77 11.47 -12.44
N ASN A 161 10.30 10.61 -13.31
CA ASN A 161 9.73 9.27 -13.48
C ASN A 161 9.69 8.51 -12.15
N ALA A 162 8.73 7.61 -12.00
CA ALA A 162 8.68 6.71 -10.86
C ALA A 162 9.88 5.76 -10.88
N VAL A 163 10.56 5.60 -9.75
CA VAL A 163 11.68 4.65 -9.61
C VAL A 163 11.11 3.30 -9.17
N VAL A 164 11.23 2.29 -10.03
CA VAL A 164 10.55 0.98 -9.90
C VAL A 164 11.20 0.11 -8.83
N TRP A 165 10.44 -0.78 -8.19
CA TRP A 165 10.92 -1.67 -7.13
C TRP A 165 12.18 -2.48 -7.49
N LEU A 166 12.30 -2.94 -8.74
CA LEU A 166 13.43 -3.73 -9.26
C LEU A 166 14.67 -2.90 -9.64
N ASP A 167 14.58 -1.57 -9.52
CA ASP A 167 15.68 -0.66 -9.83
C ASP A 167 16.85 -0.82 -8.84
N MET A 168 18.06 -0.84 -9.38
CA MET A 168 19.31 -1.07 -8.64
C MET A 168 20.17 0.19 -8.48
N ARG A 169 19.70 1.37 -8.89
CA ARG A 169 20.49 2.63 -8.87
C ARG A 169 20.92 3.05 -7.47
N THR A 170 20.21 2.58 -6.44
CA THR A 170 20.49 2.91 -5.04
C THR A 170 21.46 1.94 -4.38
N SER A 171 22.16 1.08 -5.13
CA SER A 171 23.10 0.09 -4.56
C SER A 171 24.22 0.76 -3.75
N ASP A 172 24.94 1.72 -4.34
CA ASP A 172 26.02 2.45 -3.66
C ASP A 172 25.50 3.26 -2.46
N LEU A 173 24.28 3.80 -2.57
CA LEU A 173 23.59 4.48 -1.48
C LEU A 173 23.29 3.52 -0.33
N CYS A 174 22.82 2.30 -0.62
CA CYS A 174 22.57 1.28 0.40
C CYS A 174 23.85 0.87 1.11
N GLU A 175 24.96 0.71 0.40
CA GLU A 175 26.27 0.41 0.99
C GLU A 175 26.77 1.56 1.87
N SER A 176 26.64 2.79 1.41
CA SER A 176 27.05 3.98 2.17
C SER A 176 26.20 4.15 3.42
N LEU A 177 24.87 4.06 3.28
CA LEU A 177 23.95 4.12 4.40
C LEU A 177 24.23 3.03 5.44
N THR A 178 24.50 1.79 4.99
CA THR A 178 24.87 0.69 5.88
C THR A 178 26.10 1.04 6.72
N LYS A 179 27.15 1.60 6.10
CA LYS A 179 28.37 2.02 6.81
C LYS A 179 28.10 3.14 7.83
N GLU A 180 27.18 4.05 7.52
CA GLU A 180 26.82 5.19 8.37
C GLU A 180 25.95 4.79 9.58
N VAL A 181 25.14 3.73 9.47
CA VAL A 181 24.17 3.34 10.51
C VAL A 181 24.62 2.14 11.33
N MET A 182 24.41 2.22 12.66
CA MET A 182 24.56 1.12 13.64
C MET A 182 25.82 0.25 13.46
N GLY A 183 26.94 0.84 13.05
CA GLY A 183 28.23 0.13 12.90
C GLY A 183 28.34 -0.77 11.68
N GLY A 184 27.60 -0.51 10.59
CA GLY A 184 27.68 -1.33 9.38
C GLY A 184 26.58 -2.40 9.26
N ASP A 185 25.55 -2.34 10.11
CA ASP A 185 24.51 -3.38 10.17
C ASP A 185 23.42 -3.16 9.12
N LYS A 186 23.29 -4.09 8.18
CA LYS A 186 22.23 -4.08 7.16
C LYS A 186 20.83 -4.28 7.76
N ASP A 187 20.73 -4.84 8.96
CA ASP A 187 19.49 -5.06 9.69
C ASP A 187 19.17 -3.94 10.69
N ALA A 188 19.89 -2.81 10.65
CA ALA A 188 19.75 -1.70 11.59
C ALA A 188 18.30 -1.19 11.77
N PHE A 189 17.43 -1.36 10.77
CA PHE A 189 16.03 -0.94 10.81
C PHE A 189 15.04 -2.11 10.97
N ARG A 190 15.52 -3.36 10.98
CA ARG A 190 14.66 -4.54 10.90
C ARG A 190 13.74 -4.70 12.10
N GLU A 191 14.16 -4.28 13.30
CA GLU A 191 13.31 -4.31 14.49
C GLU A 191 12.14 -3.32 14.45
N ILE A 192 12.27 -2.26 13.64
CA ILE A 192 11.27 -1.19 13.50
C ILE A 192 10.34 -1.49 12.32
N CYS A 193 10.91 -1.62 11.12
CA CYS A 193 10.14 -1.74 9.88
C CYS A 193 10.05 -3.17 9.33
N GLY A 194 10.74 -4.14 9.95
CA GLY A 194 10.75 -5.54 9.50
C GLY A 194 11.61 -5.80 8.26
N LEU A 195 12.34 -4.78 7.77
CA LEU A 195 13.07 -4.83 6.51
C LEU A 195 14.58 -4.55 6.71
N PRO A 196 15.46 -5.20 5.93
CA PRO A 196 16.86 -4.81 5.84
C PRO A 196 17.04 -3.56 4.96
N ILE A 197 18.23 -2.97 4.98
CA ILE A 197 18.65 -1.98 3.98
C ILE A 197 18.85 -2.69 2.64
N SER A 198 18.06 -2.29 1.64
CA SER A 198 18.09 -2.88 0.30
C SER A 198 17.59 -1.89 -0.74
N THR A 199 18.05 -2.05 -1.99
CA THR A 199 17.59 -1.25 -3.13
C THR A 199 16.11 -1.37 -3.39
N TYR A 200 15.48 -2.46 -2.91
CA TYR A 200 14.08 -2.77 -3.13
C TYR A 200 13.14 -1.67 -2.62
N PHE A 201 13.40 -1.10 -1.45
CA PHE A 201 12.40 -0.33 -0.70
C PHE A 201 12.37 1.17 -1.04
N SER A 202 11.24 1.81 -0.76
CA SER A 202 10.98 3.18 -1.20
C SER A 202 11.88 4.23 -0.55
N GLY A 203 12.25 4.07 0.73
CA GLY A 203 13.00 5.10 1.47
C GLY A 203 14.35 5.45 0.83
N VAL A 204 15.08 4.46 0.31
CA VAL A 204 16.35 4.70 -0.40
C VAL A 204 16.12 5.33 -1.78
N LYS A 205 15.01 5.04 -2.45
CA LYS A 205 14.61 5.69 -3.71
C LYS A 205 14.25 7.16 -3.49
N MET A 206 13.50 7.46 -2.42
CA MET A 206 13.17 8.83 -2.01
C MET A 206 14.44 9.63 -1.73
N ARG A 207 15.38 9.06 -0.99
CA ARG A 207 16.69 9.70 -0.74
C ARG A 207 17.47 9.93 -2.03
N TRP A 208 17.53 8.93 -2.91
CA TRP A 208 18.19 9.11 -4.20
C TRP A 208 17.58 10.25 -5.03
N LEU A 209 16.25 10.36 -5.08
CA LEU A 209 15.56 11.45 -5.77
C LEU A 209 15.89 12.82 -5.15
N LEU A 210 15.94 12.92 -3.82
CA LEU A 210 16.37 14.14 -3.12
C LEU A 210 17.82 14.50 -3.42
N ASP A 211 18.71 13.53 -3.60
CA ASP A 211 20.13 13.79 -3.84
C ASP A 211 20.44 14.09 -5.31
N ASN A 212 19.63 13.60 -6.26
CA ASN A 212 20.00 13.56 -7.68
C ASN A 212 19.03 14.31 -8.62
N CYS A 213 17.84 14.70 -8.17
CA CYS A 213 16.84 15.35 -9.03
C CYS A 213 16.59 16.80 -8.58
N ASP A 214 17.02 17.78 -9.38
CA ASP A 214 16.94 19.20 -9.02
C ASP A 214 15.49 19.68 -8.80
N ALA A 215 14.54 19.18 -9.60
CA ALA A 215 13.12 19.48 -9.41
C ALA A 215 12.58 18.97 -8.06
N VAL A 216 13.05 17.80 -7.62
CA VAL A 216 12.67 17.21 -6.32
C VAL A 216 13.28 18.01 -5.17
N LYS A 217 14.56 18.42 -5.29
CA LYS A 217 15.24 19.28 -4.31
C LYS A 217 14.54 20.62 -4.14
N ALA A 218 14.22 21.29 -5.25
CA ALA A 218 13.52 22.57 -5.25
C ALA A 218 12.18 22.44 -4.54
N ALA A 219 11.36 21.45 -4.94
CA ALA A 219 10.07 21.19 -4.30
C ALA A 219 10.19 20.86 -2.80
N ALA A 220 11.23 20.13 -2.38
CA ALA A 220 11.49 19.84 -0.97
C ALA A 220 11.78 21.13 -0.17
N SER A 221 12.59 22.03 -0.73
CA SER A 221 12.94 23.30 -0.09
C SER A 221 11.75 24.25 0.05
N GLU A 222 10.79 24.17 -0.87
CA GLU A 222 9.57 25.01 -0.90
C GLU A 222 8.37 24.41 -0.15
N ASP A 223 8.52 23.24 0.49
CA ASP A 223 7.39 22.47 1.06
C ASP A 223 6.33 22.02 0.05
N ASP A 224 6.71 21.99 -1.23
CA ASP A 224 5.85 21.57 -2.33
C ASP A 224 6.00 20.07 -2.65
N LEU A 225 6.98 19.37 -2.07
CA LEU A 225 7.21 17.96 -2.38
C LEU A 225 6.20 17.04 -1.68
N ALA A 226 5.60 16.14 -2.45
CA ALA A 226 4.94 14.94 -1.98
C ALA A 226 5.63 13.69 -2.55
N PHE A 227 5.85 12.71 -1.68
CA PHE A 227 6.28 11.36 -2.02
C PHE A 227 5.15 10.38 -1.82
N GLY A 228 5.21 9.25 -2.52
CA GLY A 228 4.28 8.16 -2.30
C GLY A 228 4.65 6.94 -3.12
N THR A 229 4.13 5.80 -2.69
CA THR A 229 4.00 4.61 -3.53
C THR A 229 2.87 4.80 -4.55
N ILE A 230 2.72 3.85 -5.48
CA ILE A 230 1.74 3.95 -6.58
C ILE A 230 0.30 4.16 -6.08
N ASP A 231 -0.11 3.50 -5.00
CA ASP A 231 -1.43 3.72 -4.38
C ASP A 231 -1.66 5.17 -4.00
N SER A 232 -0.68 5.81 -3.36
CA SER A 232 -0.76 7.20 -2.95
C SER A 232 -0.86 8.14 -4.14
N TRP A 233 -0.07 7.88 -5.19
CA TRP A 233 -0.15 8.61 -6.45
C TRP A 233 -1.53 8.48 -7.10
N LEU A 234 -2.06 7.26 -7.25
CA LEU A 234 -3.35 7.03 -7.88
C LEU A 234 -4.50 7.62 -7.06
N MET A 235 -4.50 7.46 -5.74
CA MET A 235 -5.50 8.08 -4.87
C MET A 235 -5.49 9.61 -5.00
N HIS A 236 -4.30 10.23 -4.99
CA HIS A 236 -4.15 11.67 -5.21
C HIS A 236 -4.74 12.10 -6.57
N LYS A 237 -4.42 11.38 -7.64
CA LYS A 237 -4.88 11.74 -9.00
C LYS A 237 -6.38 11.47 -9.25
N LEU A 238 -6.94 10.43 -8.65
CA LEU A 238 -8.35 10.06 -8.82
C LEU A 238 -9.29 10.89 -7.96
N VAL A 239 -8.94 11.14 -6.70
CA VAL A 239 -9.76 11.96 -5.77
C VAL A 239 -9.49 13.45 -5.97
N GLY A 240 -8.29 13.81 -6.44
CA GLY A 240 -7.88 15.18 -6.75
C GLY A 240 -7.24 15.92 -5.57
N GLU A 241 -6.96 17.20 -5.77
CA GLU A 241 -6.14 18.05 -4.87
C GLU A 241 -6.87 18.52 -3.60
N LYS A 242 -8.12 18.09 -3.36
CA LYS A 242 -8.83 18.47 -2.12
C LYS A 242 -8.06 17.94 -0.91
N ALA A 243 -8.02 18.75 0.16
CA ALA A 243 -7.28 18.43 1.38
C ALA A 243 -7.60 17.01 1.88
N GLY A 244 -6.56 16.19 2.07
CA GLY A 244 -6.68 14.84 2.65
C GLY A 244 -6.42 13.66 1.71
N THR A 245 -6.09 13.87 0.43
CA THR A 245 -5.88 12.78 -0.55
C THR A 245 -4.46 12.24 -0.65
N HIS A 246 -3.51 12.87 0.03
CA HIS A 246 -2.15 12.35 0.18
C HIS A 246 -2.11 11.31 1.30
N VAL A 247 -2.56 10.10 0.97
CA VAL A 247 -2.70 8.96 1.89
C VAL A 247 -2.05 7.71 1.30
N THR A 248 -1.78 6.71 2.14
CA THR A 248 -1.32 5.37 1.75
C THR A 248 -1.82 4.35 2.76
N ASP A 249 -2.11 3.12 2.34
CA ASP A 249 -2.51 2.09 3.29
C ASP A 249 -1.31 1.50 4.04
N VAL A 250 -1.55 0.90 5.21
CA VAL A 250 -0.53 0.28 6.05
C VAL A 250 0.32 -0.77 5.33
N THR A 251 -0.23 -1.50 4.34
CA THR A 251 0.52 -2.53 3.63
C THR A 251 1.53 -1.92 2.67
N ASN A 252 1.19 -0.83 1.96
CA ASN A 252 2.13 -0.09 1.13
C ASN A 252 3.15 0.69 1.99
N ALA A 253 2.69 1.37 3.05
CA ALA A 253 3.56 2.07 4.00
C ALA A 253 4.63 1.16 4.61
N SER A 254 4.29 -0.10 4.93
CA SER A 254 5.24 -1.11 5.45
C SER A 254 6.42 -1.41 4.52
N ARG A 255 6.32 -1.04 3.23
CA ARG A 255 7.33 -1.32 2.19
C ARG A 255 8.30 -0.19 1.96
N THR A 256 8.15 0.89 2.71
CA THR A 256 8.96 2.10 2.55
C THR A 256 10.27 2.07 3.34
N MET A 257 10.42 1.13 4.29
CA MET A 257 11.38 1.18 5.41
C MET A 257 11.15 2.30 6.43
N LEU A 258 10.16 3.18 6.22
CA LEU A 258 9.94 4.38 7.04
C LEU A 258 8.83 4.22 8.08
N MET A 259 8.03 3.15 8.00
CA MET A 259 6.95 2.88 8.96
C MET A 259 7.43 1.97 10.09
N ASP A 260 7.08 2.30 11.33
CA ASP A 260 7.18 1.39 12.46
C ASP A 260 6.00 0.40 12.43
N LEU A 261 6.29 -0.90 12.35
CA LEU A 261 5.27 -1.95 12.26
C LEU A 261 4.39 -2.08 13.50
N ARG A 262 4.88 -1.66 14.67
CA ARG A 262 4.14 -1.76 15.95
C ARG A 262 3.14 -0.63 16.11
N THR A 263 3.54 0.58 15.72
CA THR A 263 2.71 1.78 15.86
C THR A 263 1.91 2.10 14.59
N GLN A 264 2.32 1.55 13.44
CA GLN A 264 1.78 1.86 12.11
C GLN A 264 1.86 3.35 11.78
N GLN A 265 2.88 4.02 12.30
CA GLN A 265 3.17 5.44 12.05
C GLN A 265 4.54 5.59 11.38
N TRP A 266 4.78 6.75 10.76
CA TRP A 266 6.11 7.09 10.29
C TRP A 266 7.10 7.17 11.45
N HIS A 267 8.20 6.42 11.33
CA HIS A 267 9.28 6.43 12.30
C HIS A 267 10.26 7.56 11.98
N GLU A 268 10.05 8.72 12.61
CA GLU A 268 10.86 9.93 12.38
C GLU A 268 12.37 9.71 12.46
N PRO A 269 12.93 8.91 13.41
CA PRO A 269 14.37 8.65 13.43
C PRO A 269 14.89 7.96 12.16
N THR A 270 14.13 7.00 11.61
CA THR A 270 14.53 6.31 10.36
C THR A 270 14.39 7.24 9.16
N ALA A 271 13.31 8.02 9.09
CA ALA A 271 13.13 9.03 8.04
C ALA A 271 14.27 10.07 8.06
N LYS A 272 14.64 10.56 9.25
CA LYS A 272 15.76 11.48 9.45
C LYS A 272 17.10 10.86 9.04
N ALA A 273 17.37 9.61 9.42
CA ALA A 273 18.59 8.90 9.02
C ALA A 273 18.70 8.76 7.49
N LEU A 274 17.56 8.49 6.82
CA LEU A 274 17.49 8.44 5.36
C LEU A 274 17.45 9.83 4.71
N GLY A 275 17.32 10.92 5.47
CA GLY A 275 17.20 12.28 4.94
C GLY A 275 15.85 12.58 4.27
N VAL A 276 14.82 11.78 4.55
CA VAL A 276 13.48 11.93 3.97
C VAL A 276 12.61 12.81 4.89
N PRO A 277 12.09 13.95 4.41
CA PRO A 277 11.25 14.83 5.23
C PRO A 277 9.86 14.22 5.43
N THR A 278 9.47 14.00 6.69
CA THR A 278 8.17 13.37 7.03
C THR A 278 6.96 14.17 6.54
N ARG A 279 7.08 15.51 6.42
CA ARG A 279 6.06 16.38 5.80
C ARG A 279 5.79 16.13 4.30
N ALA A 280 6.68 15.39 3.64
CA ALA A 280 6.48 14.95 2.25
C ALA A 280 5.87 13.54 2.17
N LEU A 281 5.64 12.86 3.30
CA LEU A 281 5.07 11.51 3.33
C LEU A 281 3.53 11.56 3.45
N PRO A 282 2.82 10.59 2.85
CA PRO A 282 1.37 10.51 2.94
C PRO A 282 0.93 10.16 4.36
N ARG A 283 -0.29 10.52 4.74
CA ARG A 283 -0.90 10.00 5.97
C ARG A 283 -1.20 8.51 5.82
N ILE A 284 -0.80 7.71 6.80
CA ILE A 284 -1.07 6.27 6.82
C ILE A 284 -2.53 6.03 7.22
N VAL A 285 -3.24 5.20 6.45
CA VAL A 285 -4.64 4.80 6.65
C VAL A 285 -4.77 3.28 6.67
N SER A 286 -5.92 2.76 7.11
CA SER A 286 -6.24 1.33 7.05
C SER A 286 -6.42 0.86 5.61
N CYS A 287 -6.50 -0.46 5.41
CA CYS A 287 -6.71 -1.05 4.08
C CYS A 287 -8.15 -0.98 3.56
N ALA A 288 -9.11 -0.62 4.43
CA ALA A 288 -10.54 -0.62 4.12
C ALA A 288 -11.27 0.48 4.90
N GLU A 289 -11.28 1.68 4.33
CA GLU A 289 -12.05 2.85 4.77
C GLU A 289 -12.31 3.75 3.56
N GLU A 290 -13.19 4.75 3.69
CA GLU A 290 -13.44 5.70 2.60
C GLU A 290 -12.29 6.71 2.49
N TYR A 291 -11.47 6.60 1.45
CA TYR A 291 -10.33 7.50 1.21
C TYR A 291 -10.74 8.79 0.49
N GLY A 292 -11.91 8.77 -0.16
CA GLY A 292 -12.46 9.87 -0.90
C GLY A 292 -13.29 9.40 -2.09
N VAL A 293 -13.82 10.38 -2.83
CA VAL A 293 -14.68 10.15 -4.00
C VAL A 293 -13.91 10.47 -5.26
N ILE A 294 -13.93 9.59 -6.26
CA ILE A 294 -13.30 9.82 -7.57
C ILE A 294 -13.93 11.07 -8.18
N THR A 295 -13.10 12.02 -8.62
CA THR A 295 -13.57 13.31 -9.17
C THR A 295 -13.40 13.44 -10.69
N ARG A 296 -12.73 12.48 -11.34
CA ARG A 296 -12.40 12.52 -12.77
C ARG A 296 -12.64 11.17 -13.44
N GLY A 297 -12.93 11.20 -14.75
CA GLY A 297 -13.13 10.00 -15.57
C GLY A 297 -14.51 9.36 -15.41
N ALA A 298 -14.67 8.16 -15.97
CA ALA A 298 -15.95 7.47 -16.10
C ALA A 298 -16.59 7.03 -14.77
N LEU A 299 -15.84 7.06 -13.67
CA LEU A 299 -16.31 6.74 -12.31
C LEU A 299 -16.39 7.97 -11.39
N ALA A 300 -16.44 9.19 -11.94
CA ALA A 300 -16.66 10.38 -11.14
C ALA A 300 -17.93 10.22 -10.25
N GLY A 301 -17.79 10.43 -8.94
CA GLY A 301 -18.83 10.21 -7.95
C GLY A 301 -18.78 8.88 -7.20
N VAL A 302 -17.92 7.94 -7.62
CA VAL A 302 -17.78 6.62 -6.97
C VAL A 302 -16.73 6.69 -5.84
N PRO A 303 -17.00 6.12 -4.65
CA PRO A 303 -16.05 6.13 -3.55
C PRO A 303 -14.90 5.14 -3.76
N LEU A 304 -13.69 5.54 -3.33
CA LEU A 304 -12.53 4.68 -3.17
C LEU A 304 -12.49 4.16 -1.73
N THR A 305 -12.58 2.84 -1.56
CA THR A 305 -12.80 2.23 -0.24
C THR A 305 -11.86 1.07 0.12
N GLY A 306 -10.98 0.66 -0.78
CA GLY A 306 -10.02 -0.43 -0.55
C GLY A 306 -8.64 -0.09 -1.11
N CYS A 307 -7.58 -0.37 -0.35
CA CYS A 307 -6.20 -0.14 -0.78
C CYS A 307 -5.28 -1.16 -0.13
N LEU A 308 -4.59 -1.96 -0.95
CA LEU A 308 -3.60 -2.94 -0.49
C LEU A 308 -2.50 -3.06 -1.53
N GLY A 309 -1.25 -3.24 -1.11
CA GLY A 309 -0.18 -3.65 -2.02
C GLY A 309 -0.47 -5.04 -2.62
N ASP A 310 -0.12 -5.24 -3.89
CA ASP A 310 -0.42 -6.43 -4.72
C ASP A 310 -0.31 -7.78 -4.02
N GLN A 311 0.80 -8.05 -3.35
CA GLN A 311 1.04 -9.33 -2.72
C GLN A 311 0.17 -9.54 -1.47
N HIS A 312 -0.20 -8.46 -0.78
CA HIS A 312 -1.16 -8.50 0.33
C HIS A 312 -2.59 -8.65 -0.19
N ALA A 313 -2.94 -7.95 -1.27
CA ALA A 313 -4.23 -8.11 -1.94
C ALA A 313 -4.44 -9.56 -2.41
N ALA A 314 -3.42 -10.19 -2.99
CA ALA A 314 -3.46 -11.61 -3.37
C ALA A 314 -3.63 -12.54 -2.16
N THR A 315 -2.97 -12.25 -1.03
CA THR A 315 -3.10 -13.03 0.22
C THR A 315 -4.52 -12.92 0.79
N LEU A 316 -5.09 -11.73 0.78
CA LEU A 316 -6.48 -11.49 1.20
C LEU A 316 -7.48 -12.17 0.25
N GLY A 317 -7.26 -12.05 -1.06
CA GLY A 317 -8.11 -12.68 -2.09
C GLY A 317 -8.16 -14.20 -2.00
N GLN A 318 -7.05 -14.83 -1.57
CA GLN A 318 -6.96 -16.27 -1.31
C GLN A 318 -7.55 -16.70 0.05
N ARG A 319 -8.05 -15.73 0.85
CA ARG A 319 -8.58 -15.96 2.21
C ARG A 319 -7.57 -16.69 3.09
N CYS A 320 -6.32 -16.24 3.06
CA CYS A 320 -5.26 -16.82 3.89
C CYS A 320 -5.40 -16.36 5.35
N ASP A 321 -5.66 -17.32 6.24
CA ASP A 321 -5.59 -17.14 7.70
C ASP A 321 -4.19 -17.49 8.24
N ALA A 322 -3.98 -17.36 9.55
CA ALA A 322 -2.74 -17.73 10.22
C ALA A 322 -2.29 -19.16 9.85
N GLY A 323 -1.04 -19.28 9.38
CA GLY A 323 -0.47 -20.55 8.91
C GLY A 323 -0.75 -20.88 7.44
N ARG A 324 -1.55 -20.08 6.73
CA ARG A 324 -1.76 -20.20 5.28
C ARG A 324 -0.85 -19.24 4.52
N ALA A 325 -0.44 -19.65 3.33
CA ALA A 325 0.43 -18.87 2.46
C ALA A 325 -0.09 -18.90 1.02
N LYS A 326 0.38 -17.95 0.22
CA LYS A 326 0.17 -17.88 -1.23
C LYS A 326 1.52 -17.72 -1.93
N ASN A 327 1.63 -18.22 -3.15
CA ASN A 327 2.75 -17.93 -4.05
C ASN A 327 2.21 -17.32 -5.35
N THR A 328 2.99 -16.43 -5.95
CA THR A 328 2.67 -15.70 -7.19
C THR A 328 3.89 -15.75 -8.09
#